data_AF-A0A661N204-F1
#
_entry.id   AF-A0A661N204-F1
#
_cell.length_a   1.000
_cell.length_b   1.000
_cell.length_c   1.000
_cell.angle_alpha   90.00
_cell.angle_beta   90.00
_cell.angle_gamma   90.00
#
_symmetry.space_group_name_H-M   'P 1'
#
loop_
_entity.id
_entity.type
_entity.pdbx_description
1 polymer ?
#
loop_
_entity_poly.entity_id
_entity_poly.type
_entity_poly.pdbx_seq_one_letter_code
_entity_poly.pdbx_strand_id
1 'polypeptide(L)'
;MFNKYYQDELSYLRELGKEFAAAYPAIAPMLAETGGDPDVERVLEGVAFLTGKLRQKIDDELPEVIHSVAALLFPHYVRQVPATSIVEFTPLPNVVREKVLVARGAETGSVPVENTSCRFRTT
;
A
#
# COMPACT_ATOMS: atom_id res chain seq x y z
N MET A 1 11.23 8.48 2.48
CA MET A 1 11.72 9.72 3.13
C MET A 1 11.67 10.82 2.07
N PHE A 2 10.81 11.82 2.25
CA PHE A 2 10.54 12.89 1.26
C PHE A 2 11.79 13.56 0.67
N ASN A 3 12.88 13.62 1.45
CA ASN A 3 14.17 14.17 1.06
C ASN A 3 14.69 13.58 -0.27
N LYS A 4 14.52 12.28 -0.52
CA LYS A 4 14.98 11.65 -1.76
C LYS A 4 14.25 12.20 -2.98
N TYR A 5 12.93 12.28 -2.93
CA TYR A 5 12.12 12.79 -4.05
C TYR A 5 12.49 14.24 -4.39
N TYR A 6 12.65 15.09 -3.37
CA TYR A 6 13.10 16.46 -3.56
C TYR A 6 14.47 16.55 -4.24
N GLN A 7 15.47 15.81 -3.74
CA GLN A 7 16.83 15.82 -4.29
C GLN A 7 16.89 15.29 -5.72
N ASP A 8 16.14 14.22 -6.01
CA ASP A 8 16.00 13.65 -7.35
C ASP A 8 15.41 14.69 -8.31
N GLU A 9 14.29 15.35 -7.94
CA GLU A 9 13.64 16.36 -8.79
C GLU A 9 14.50 17.60 -8.99
N LEU A 10 15.22 18.05 -7.96
CA LEU A 10 16.13 19.18 -8.06
C LEU A 10 17.31 18.86 -8.99
N SER A 11 17.85 17.65 -8.90
CA SER A 11 18.93 17.19 -9.79
C SER A 11 18.44 17.08 -11.23
N TYR A 12 17.26 16.49 -11.44
CA TYR A 12 16.62 16.34 -12.74
C TYR A 12 16.34 17.70 -13.40
N LEU A 13 15.80 18.66 -12.63
CA LEU A 13 15.53 20.02 -13.10
C LEU A 13 16.82 20.72 -13.58
N ARG A 14 17.94 20.51 -12.86
CA ARG A 14 19.26 21.06 -13.22
C ARG A 14 19.85 20.40 -14.47
N GLU A 15 19.71 19.09 -14.60
CA GLU A 15 20.14 18.37 -15.80
C GLU A 15 19.37 18.83 -17.04
N LEU A 16 18.03 18.92 -16.94
CA LEU A 16 17.19 19.46 -18.00
C LEU A 16 17.53 20.92 -18.34
N GLY A 17 17.82 21.75 -17.34
CA GLY A 17 18.26 23.14 -17.54
C GLY A 17 19.52 23.23 -18.40
N LYS A 18 20.51 22.36 -18.14
CA LYS A 18 21.74 22.27 -18.93
C LYS A 18 21.48 21.81 -20.36
N GLU A 19 20.66 20.77 -20.56
CA GLU A 19 20.30 20.29 -21.89
C GLU A 19 19.55 21.35 -22.70
N PHE A 20 18.60 22.04 -22.07
CA PHE A 20 17.85 23.12 -22.68
C PHE A 20 18.76 24.28 -23.10
N ALA A 21 19.69 24.66 -22.24
CA ALA A 21 20.66 25.70 -22.54
C ALA A 21 21.60 25.33 -23.70
N ALA A 22 22.05 24.08 -23.77
CA ALA A 22 22.87 23.60 -24.88
C ALA A 22 22.09 23.66 -26.21
N ALA A 23 20.79 23.35 -26.20
CA ALA A 23 19.92 23.40 -27.37
C ALA A 23 19.56 24.83 -27.79
N TYR A 24 19.45 25.77 -26.84
CA TYR A 24 19.03 27.15 -27.09
C TYR A 24 20.02 28.19 -26.51
N PRO A 25 21.17 28.42 -27.18
CA PRO A 25 22.24 29.27 -26.68
C PRO A 25 21.80 30.73 -26.42
N ALA A 26 20.82 31.23 -27.17
CA ALA A 26 20.31 32.60 -27.05
C ALA A 26 19.61 32.88 -25.69
N ILE A 27 19.09 31.84 -25.03
CA ILE A 27 18.36 31.93 -23.75
C ILE A 27 19.01 31.09 -22.64
N ALA A 28 20.10 30.40 -22.96
CA ALA A 28 20.90 29.60 -22.04
C ALA A 28 21.23 30.28 -20.70
N PRO A 29 21.59 31.57 -20.62
CA PRO A 29 21.96 32.20 -19.35
C PRO A 29 20.84 32.20 -18.29
N MET A 30 19.59 31.96 -18.68
CA MET A 30 18.45 31.93 -17.75
C MET A 30 18.24 30.57 -17.07
N LEU A 31 18.84 29.48 -17.58
CA LEU A 31 18.55 28.09 -17.18
C LEU A 31 19.77 27.14 -17.12
N ALA A 32 20.92 27.52 -17.70
CA ALA A 32 22.07 26.62 -17.89
C ALA A 32 22.90 26.35 -16.63
N GLU A 33 23.03 27.37 -15.80
CA GLU A 33 23.95 27.39 -14.66
C GLU A 33 23.18 27.81 -13.42
N THR A 34 23.67 27.42 -12.24
CA THR A 34 23.26 28.03 -10.96
C THR A 34 23.35 29.54 -11.15
N GLY A 35 22.21 30.17 -11.35
CA GLY A 35 22.15 31.57 -11.75
C GLY A 35 22.79 32.43 -10.67
N GLY A 36 23.31 33.59 -11.05
CA GLY A 36 23.82 34.56 -10.07
C GLY A 36 22.73 35.13 -9.14
N ASP A 37 21.45 34.81 -9.39
CA ASP A 37 20.29 35.28 -8.63
C ASP A 37 19.78 34.20 -7.65
N PRO A 38 19.97 34.41 -6.33
CA PRO A 38 19.48 33.50 -5.29
C PRO A 38 17.96 33.32 -5.28
N ASP A 39 17.19 34.28 -5.77
CA ASP A 39 15.73 34.20 -5.77
C ASP A 39 15.22 33.25 -6.86
N VAL A 40 15.90 33.20 -8.01
CA VAL A 40 15.59 32.22 -9.07
C VAL A 40 15.89 30.79 -8.60
N GLU A 41 17.03 30.55 -7.95
CA GLU A 41 17.36 29.23 -7.38
C GLU A 41 16.31 28.78 -6.36
N ARG A 42 15.83 29.68 -5.50
CA ARG A 42 14.76 29.38 -4.54
C ARG A 42 13.45 28.99 -5.22
N VAL A 43 13.12 29.61 -6.35
CA VAL A 43 11.94 29.23 -7.13
C VAL A 43 12.11 27.83 -7.71
N LEU A 44 13.29 27.50 -8.26
CA LEU A 44 13.59 26.18 -8.79
C LEU A 44 13.56 25.09 -7.69
N GLU A 45 14.10 25.38 -6.51
CA GLU A 45 13.98 24.53 -5.33
C GLU A 45 12.50 24.36 -4.91
N GLY A 46 11.72 25.43 -4.93
CA GLY A 46 10.28 25.39 -4.67
C GLY A 46 9.51 24.51 -5.66
N VAL A 47 9.84 24.58 -6.95
CA VAL A 47 9.27 23.71 -7.99
C VAL A 47 9.65 22.26 -7.72
N ALA A 48 10.92 21.96 -7.50
CA ALA A 48 11.39 20.61 -7.18
C ALA A 48 10.73 20.04 -5.90
N PHE A 49 10.48 20.89 -4.89
CA PHE A 49 9.76 20.51 -3.68
C PHE A 49 8.31 20.11 -3.97
N LEU A 50 7.60 20.91 -4.78
CA LEU A 50 6.21 20.63 -5.14
C LEU A 50 6.08 19.39 -6.04
N THR A 51 6.93 19.26 -7.06
CA THR A 51 6.92 18.10 -7.96
C THR A 51 7.37 16.84 -7.24
N GLY A 52 8.37 16.94 -6.35
CA GLY A 52 8.80 15.81 -5.52
C GLY A 52 7.70 15.31 -4.60
N LYS A 53 6.90 16.22 -4.04
CA LYS A 53 5.72 15.86 -3.22
C LYS A 53 4.64 15.18 -4.05
N LEU A 54 4.40 15.68 -5.27
CA LEU A 54 3.45 15.09 -6.19
C LEU A 54 3.89 13.67 -6.60
N ARG A 55 5.15 13.49 -7.01
CA ARG A 55 5.70 12.19 -7.39
C ARG A 55 5.61 11.19 -6.25
N GLN A 56 6.00 11.59 -5.04
CA GLN A 56 5.84 10.73 -3.87
C GLN A 56 4.37 10.32 -3.69
N LYS A 57 3.43 11.26 -3.77
CA LYS A 57 2.02 10.97 -3.56
C LYS A 57 1.46 10.00 -4.63
N ILE A 58 1.88 10.16 -5.88
CA ILE A 58 1.50 9.25 -6.98
C ILE A 58 2.04 7.85 -6.72
N ASP A 59 3.31 7.73 -6.33
CA ASP A 59 3.95 6.45 -6.05
C ASP A 59 3.30 5.75 -4.83
N ASP A 60 2.84 6.53 -3.83
CA ASP A 60 2.14 6.03 -2.65
C ASP A 60 0.68 5.60 -2.95
N GLU A 61 -0.02 6.23 -3.91
CA GLU A 61 -1.45 5.95 -4.22
C GLU A 61 -1.67 4.79 -5.21
N LEU A 62 -0.69 4.47 -6.07
CA LEU A 62 -0.81 3.39 -7.06
C LEU A 62 -1.18 2.00 -6.46
N PRO A 63 -0.62 1.59 -5.29
CA PRO A 63 -0.98 0.32 -4.65
C PRO A 63 -2.46 0.18 -4.29
N GLU A 64 -3.14 1.26 -3.91
CA GLU A 64 -4.55 1.24 -3.53
C GLU A 64 -5.46 0.92 -4.73
N VAL A 65 -5.13 1.48 -5.89
CA VAL A 65 -5.85 1.24 -7.15
C VAL A 65 -5.70 -0.21 -7.57
N ILE A 66 -4.47 -0.75 -7.55
CA ILE A 66 -4.19 -2.13 -7.93
C ILE A 66 -4.94 -3.09 -7.01
N HIS A 67 -4.95 -2.83 -5.69
CA HIS A 67 -5.68 -3.66 -4.73
C HIS A 67 -7.18 -3.69 -5.04
N SER A 68 -7.77 -2.55 -5.35
CA SER A 68 -9.20 -2.43 -5.69
C SER A 68 -9.58 -3.20 -6.95
N VAL A 69 -8.75 -3.11 -8.00
CA VAL A 69 -8.95 -3.88 -9.25
C VAL A 69 -8.75 -5.38 -9.01
N ALA A 70 -7.73 -5.76 -8.24
CA ALA A 70 -7.49 -7.15 -7.88
C ALA A 70 -8.65 -7.75 -7.07
N ALA A 71 -9.28 -6.98 -6.18
CA ALA A 71 -10.45 -7.43 -5.43
C ALA A 71 -11.66 -7.71 -6.34
N LEU A 72 -11.80 -6.99 -7.46
CA LEU A 72 -12.86 -7.22 -8.46
C LEU A 72 -12.59 -8.44 -9.34
N LEU A 73 -11.37 -8.54 -9.88
CA LEU A 73 -11.02 -9.58 -10.87
C LEU A 73 -10.60 -10.91 -10.23
N PHE A 74 -9.91 -10.85 -9.09
CA PHE A 74 -9.35 -12.00 -8.39
C PHE A 74 -9.73 -12.00 -6.90
N PRO A 75 -11.02 -11.98 -6.56
CA PRO A 75 -11.50 -11.84 -5.18
C PRO A 75 -10.94 -12.91 -4.23
N HIS A 76 -10.66 -14.11 -4.74
CA HIS A 76 -10.15 -15.23 -3.93
C HIS A 76 -8.68 -15.09 -3.51
N TYR A 77 -7.88 -14.27 -4.21
CA TYR A 77 -6.48 -14.02 -3.86
C TYR A 77 -6.31 -12.87 -2.85
N VAL A 78 -7.31 -12.00 -2.77
CA VAL A 78 -7.28 -10.81 -1.90
C VAL A 78 -8.08 -11.01 -0.61
N ARG A 79 -8.98 -12.01 -0.57
CA ARG A 79 -9.73 -12.34 0.64
C ARG A 79 -8.84 -12.97 1.71
N GLN A 80 -8.99 -12.46 2.93
CA GLN A 80 -8.39 -13.10 4.11
C GLN A 80 -8.99 -14.50 4.32
N VAL A 81 -8.13 -15.46 4.61
CA VAL A 81 -8.55 -16.80 5.02
C VAL A 81 -8.86 -16.77 6.51
N PRO A 82 -10.10 -17.10 6.95
CA PRO A 82 -10.41 -17.13 8.36
C PRO A 82 -9.60 -18.23 9.06
N ALA A 83 -9.40 -18.08 10.37
CA ALA A 83 -8.86 -19.16 11.18
C ALA A 83 -9.76 -20.41 11.04
N THR A 84 -9.14 -21.57 10.88
CA THR A 84 -9.83 -22.87 10.79
C THR A 84 -9.08 -23.89 11.62
N SER A 85 -9.81 -24.88 12.14
CA SER A 85 -9.24 -26.00 12.89
C SER A 85 -10.12 -27.24 12.71
N ILE A 86 -9.55 -28.40 13.01
CA ILE A 86 -10.28 -29.68 13.06
C ILE A 86 -10.70 -29.91 14.51
N VAL A 87 -11.96 -30.29 14.71
CA VAL A 87 -12.52 -30.58 16.04
C VAL A 87 -13.08 -32.00 16.07
N GLU A 88 -12.85 -32.70 17.17
CA GLU A 88 -13.38 -34.04 17.44
C GLU A 88 -14.57 -33.95 18.39
N PHE A 89 -15.68 -34.63 18.05
CA PHE A 89 -16.86 -34.72 18.89
C PHE A 89 -16.95 -36.13 19.49
N THR A 90 -16.64 -36.23 20.77
CA THR A 90 -16.78 -37.48 21.52
C THR A 90 -18.07 -37.44 22.33
N PRO A 91 -19.01 -38.38 22.11
CA PRO A 91 -20.26 -38.41 22.87
C PRO A 91 -20.00 -38.73 24.34
N LEU A 92 -20.79 -38.12 25.22
CA LEU A 92 -20.74 -38.47 26.65
C LEU A 92 -21.22 -39.92 26.85
N PRO A 93 -20.56 -40.70 27.76
CA PRO A 93 -20.96 -42.06 28.05
C PRO A 93 -22.45 -42.15 28.45
N ASN A 94 -23.16 -43.15 27.91
CA ASN A 94 -24.57 -43.45 28.22
C ASN A 94 -25.61 -42.35 27.90
N VAL A 95 -25.21 -41.27 27.23
CA VAL A 95 -26.13 -40.18 26.82
C VAL A 95 -26.73 -40.46 25.44
N VAL A 96 -25.92 -40.99 24.52
CA VAL A 96 -26.31 -41.22 23.13
C VAL A 96 -26.70 -42.68 22.95
N ARG A 97 -28.00 -42.94 22.67
CA ARG A 97 -28.54 -44.29 22.44
C ARG A 97 -28.56 -44.69 20.95
N GLU A 98 -28.54 -43.69 20.07
CA GLU A 98 -28.60 -43.85 18.62
C GLU A 98 -27.60 -42.91 17.94
N LYS A 99 -27.27 -43.15 16.67
CA LYS A 99 -26.34 -42.27 15.95
C LYS A 99 -26.87 -40.84 15.92
N VAL A 100 -26.07 -39.90 16.41
CA VAL A 100 -26.36 -38.45 16.32
C VAL A 100 -25.50 -37.86 15.22
N LEU A 101 -26.15 -37.21 14.26
CA LEU A 101 -25.48 -36.49 13.19
C LEU A 101 -25.24 -35.04 13.63
N VAL A 102 -23.98 -34.59 13.59
CA VAL A 102 -23.65 -33.18 13.79
C VAL A 102 -24.02 -32.43 12.51
N ALA A 103 -24.94 -31.47 12.61
CA ALA A 103 -25.35 -30.68 11.47
C ALA A 103 -24.20 -29.81 10.95
N ARG A 104 -24.14 -29.61 9.63
CA ARG A 104 -23.31 -28.57 9.02
C ARG A 104 -23.71 -27.21 9.60
N GLY A 105 -22.72 -26.38 9.94
CA GLY A 105 -22.94 -25.08 10.55
C GLY A 105 -23.10 -25.12 12.07
N ALA A 106 -22.93 -26.28 12.72
CA ALA A 106 -22.90 -26.38 14.18
C ALA A 106 -21.81 -25.45 14.75
N GLU A 107 -22.16 -24.68 15.76
CA GLU A 107 -21.27 -23.67 16.34
C GLU A 107 -20.34 -24.27 17.40
N THR A 108 -19.07 -23.89 17.36
CA THR A 108 -18.07 -24.22 18.39
C THR A 108 -17.38 -22.95 18.86
N GLY A 109 -17.20 -22.81 20.17
CA GLY A 109 -16.48 -21.69 20.78
C GLY A 109 -15.02 -22.03 21.02
N SER A 110 -14.12 -21.06 20.85
CA SER A 110 -12.75 -21.19 21.35
C SER A 110 -12.64 -20.88 22.83
N VAL A 111 -11.55 -21.35 23.42
CA VAL A 111 -11.05 -20.76 24.67
C VAL A 111 -10.78 -19.26 24.46
N PRO A 112 -11.02 -18.40 25.47
CA PRO A 112 -10.69 -17.00 25.38
C PRO A 112 -9.17 -16.80 25.25
N VAL A 113 -8.76 -15.99 24.27
CA VAL A 113 -7.40 -15.47 24.15
C VAL A 113 -7.50 -13.96 24.31
N GLU A 114 -6.77 -13.40 25.27
CA GLU A 114 -6.85 -11.95 25.60
C GLU A 114 -8.31 -11.46 25.82
N ASN A 115 -9.08 -12.23 26.60
CA ASN A 115 -10.51 -11.98 26.87
C ASN A 115 -11.45 -12.04 25.65
N THR A 116 -10.97 -12.47 24.48
CA THR A 116 -11.78 -12.63 23.27
C THR A 116 -11.99 -14.11 22.95
N SER A 117 -13.25 -14.53 22.81
CA SER A 117 -13.61 -15.88 22.36
C SER A 117 -14.15 -15.84 20.94
N CYS A 118 -13.63 -16.72 20.08
CA CYS A 118 -14.03 -16.83 18.68
C CYS A 118 -15.13 -17.90 18.52
N ARG A 119 -16.05 -17.66 17.59
CA ARG A 119 -17.06 -18.64 17.17
C ARG A 119 -16.70 -19.22 15.81
N PHE A 120 -16.66 -20.55 15.73
CA PHE A 120 -16.45 -21.31 14.50
C PHE A 120 -17.71 -22.08 14.14
N ARG A 121 -17.78 -22.52 12.88
CA ARG A 121 -18.88 -23.34 12.36
C ARG A 121 -18.34 -24.53 11.60
N THR A 122 -18.96 -25.69 11.77
CA THR A 122 -18.64 -26.88 10.98
C THR A 122 -18.95 -26.64 9.49
N THR A 123 -18.04 -27.07 8.62
CA THR A 123 -18.20 -27.09 7.16
C THR A 123 -18.63 -28.45 6.67
#